data_AF-A0A7S3Z4Y2-F1
#
_entry.id   AF-A0A7S3Z4Y2-F1
#
_cell.length_a   1.000
_cell.length_b   1.000
_cell.length_c   1.000
_cell.angle_alpha   90.00
_cell.angle_beta   90.00
_cell.angle_gamma   90.00
#
_symmetry.space_group_name_H-M   'P 1'
#
loop_
_entity.id
_entity.type
_entity.pdbx_description
1 polymer ?
#
loop_
_entity_poly.entity_id
_entity_poly.type
_entity_poly.pdbx_seq_one_letter_code
_entity_poly.pdbx_strand_id
1 'polypeptide(L)'
;TGKTTTVVECIHQLVGRGLKVLACAGSNIAVDNMCEKLGHLRIVRIGHPARILPQIVRHSLDSVVRSSDGAEVTKAIREDLNKAYTAMTKLKYSRGASREEKAGVRAEKNSLYSEAKQLRRELRDAEKQAVSRTVANAQVVLATCAGAAGRELR
;
A
#
# COMPACT_ATOMS: atom_id res chain seq x y z
N THR A 1 36.13 -3.08 -0.86
CA THR A 1 35.95 -3.33 0.59
C THR A 1 34.80 -4.27 0.94
N GLY A 2 34.13 -4.98 0.02
CA GLY A 2 33.23 -6.12 0.37
C GLY A 2 31.97 -5.84 1.20
N LYS A 3 31.81 -4.63 1.77
CA LYS A 3 30.81 -4.28 2.78
C LYS A 3 29.38 -4.77 2.46
N THR A 4 28.85 -4.38 1.31
CA THR A 4 27.49 -4.78 0.90
C THR A 4 27.38 -6.28 0.71
N THR A 5 28.42 -6.93 0.16
CA THR A 5 28.45 -8.39 -0.03
C THR A 5 28.44 -9.11 1.32
N THR A 6 29.23 -8.64 2.29
CA THR A 6 29.25 -9.22 3.66
C THR A 6 27.90 -9.05 4.36
N VAL A 7 27.27 -7.88 4.25
CA VAL A 7 25.94 -7.65 4.85
C VAL A 7 24.89 -8.56 4.22
N VAL A 8 24.87 -8.68 2.89
CA VAL A 8 23.94 -9.54 2.17
C VAL A 8 24.12 -11.01 2.58
N GLU A 9 25.36 -11.49 2.69
CA GLU A 9 25.65 -12.84 3.17
C GLU A 9 25.15 -13.05 4.60
N CYS A 10 25.37 -12.08 5.50
CA CYS A 10 24.83 -12.14 6.86
C CYS A 10 23.29 -12.25 6.85
N ILE A 11 22.60 -11.52 5.98
CA ILE A 11 21.14 -11.60 5.84
C ILE A 11 20.73 -12.99 5.37
N HIS A 12 21.40 -13.57 4.35
CA HIS A 12 21.12 -14.94 3.89
C HIS A 12 21.28 -15.96 5.01
N GLN A 13 22.34 -15.87 5.81
CA GLN A 13 22.59 -16.77 6.94
C GLN A 13 21.51 -16.65 8.02
N LEU A 14 21.09 -15.42 8.37
CA LEU A 14 20.02 -15.20 9.36
C LEU A 14 18.69 -15.77 8.85
N VAL A 15 18.34 -15.52 7.59
CA VAL A 15 17.12 -16.05 6.98
C VAL A 15 17.16 -17.57 6.86
N GLY A 16 18.32 -18.16 6.55
CA GLY A 16 18.54 -19.61 6.53
C GLY A 16 18.32 -20.28 7.89
N ARG A 17 18.50 -19.54 8.99
CA ARG A 17 18.16 -19.97 10.36
C ARG A 17 16.67 -19.76 10.72
N GLY A 18 15.85 -19.34 9.76
CA GLY A 18 14.42 -19.06 9.97
C GLY A 18 14.13 -17.72 10.63
N LEU A 19 15.12 -16.82 10.76
CA LEU A 19 14.91 -15.50 11.33
C LEU A 19 14.34 -14.52 10.30
N LYS A 20 13.51 -13.59 10.76
CA LYS A 20 13.08 -12.43 9.96
C LYS A 20 14.04 -11.27 10.18
N VAL A 21 14.38 -10.56 9.11
CA VAL A 21 15.39 -9.51 9.14
C VAL A 21 14.79 -8.17 8.73
N LEU A 22 15.04 -7.13 9.52
CA LEU A 22 14.86 -5.73 9.13
C LEU A 22 16.24 -5.17 8.76
N ALA A 23 16.45 -4.85 7.49
CA ALA A 23 17.68 -4.26 6.99
C ALA A 23 17.48 -2.77 6.71
N CYS A 24 18.31 -1.92 7.33
CA CYS A 24 18.22 -0.47 7.20
C CYS A 24 19.52 0.14 6.67
N ALA A 25 19.38 1.25 5.93
CA ALA A 25 20.52 2.08 5.54
C ALA A 25 20.17 3.58 5.54
N GLY A 26 21.21 4.43 5.58
CA GLY A 26 21.04 5.89 5.64
C GLY A 26 20.55 6.54 4.34
N SER A 27 20.59 5.85 3.19
CA SER A 27 20.19 6.39 1.89
C SER A 27 19.39 5.37 1.07
N ASN A 28 18.49 5.84 0.19
CA ASN A 28 17.69 4.96 -0.66
C ASN A 28 18.56 4.07 -1.56
N ILE A 29 19.59 4.65 -2.18
CA ILE A 29 20.52 3.92 -3.05
C ILE A 29 21.20 2.78 -2.29
N ALA A 30 21.60 2.99 -1.04
CA ALA A 30 22.22 1.92 -0.24
C ALA A 30 21.23 0.78 0.06
N VAL A 31 19.96 1.10 0.33
CA VAL A 31 18.91 0.09 0.53
C VAL A 31 18.65 -0.69 -0.76
N ASP A 32 18.54 0.01 -1.89
CA ASP A 32 18.22 -0.60 -3.18
C ASP A 32 19.38 -1.49 -3.66
N ASN A 33 20.64 -1.09 -3.43
CA ASN A 33 21.82 -1.93 -3.70
C ASN A 33 21.84 -3.23 -2.86
N MET A 34 21.32 -3.21 -1.63
CA MET A 34 21.14 -4.44 -0.86
C MET A 34 20.00 -5.27 -1.46
N CYS A 35 18.89 -4.63 -1.82
CA CYS A 35 17.71 -5.27 -2.40
C CYS A 35 18.05 -6.06 -3.67
N GLU A 36 18.87 -5.51 -4.57
CA GLU A 36 19.31 -6.18 -5.80
C GLU A 36 20.07 -7.48 -5.53
N LYS A 37 20.83 -7.53 -4.43
CA LYS A 37 21.74 -8.64 -4.11
C LYS A 37 21.10 -9.75 -3.29
N LEU A 38 19.89 -9.56 -2.76
CA LEU A 38 19.18 -10.55 -1.93
C LEU A 38 18.50 -11.67 -2.75
N GLY A 39 18.54 -11.57 -4.08
CA GLY A 39 18.16 -12.66 -4.99
C GLY A 39 16.72 -13.15 -4.78
N HIS A 40 16.59 -14.44 -4.44
CA HIS A 40 15.31 -15.17 -4.37
C HIS A 40 14.57 -15.04 -3.03
N LEU A 41 15.11 -14.29 -2.07
CA LEU A 41 14.42 -14.10 -0.79
C LEU A 41 13.11 -13.35 -0.97
N ARG A 42 12.11 -13.66 -0.14
CA ARG A 42 10.87 -12.88 -0.06
C ARG A 42 11.16 -11.57 0.64
N ILE A 43 11.41 -10.53 -0.16
CA ILE A 43 11.80 -9.22 0.32
C ILE A 43 10.73 -8.17 0.08
N VAL A 44 10.63 -7.20 1.00
CA VAL A 44 9.73 -6.04 0.89
C VAL A 44 10.51 -4.76 1.15
N ARG A 45 10.45 -3.81 0.21
CA ARG A 45 11.09 -2.49 0.28
C ARG A 45 10.07 -1.44 0.73
N ILE A 46 10.30 -0.82 1.89
CA ILE A 46 9.44 0.23 2.47
C ILE A 46 10.01 1.62 2.15
N GLY A 47 9.31 2.33 1.28
CA GLY A 47 9.65 3.70 0.89
C GLY A 47 8.76 4.16 -0.24
N HIS A 48 8.80 5.46 -0.53
CA HIS A 48 7.99 6.01 -1.62
C HIS A 48 8.52 5.50 -2.97
N PRO A 49 7.67 4.95 -3.88
CA PRO A 49 8.10 4.45 -5.19
C PRO A 49 8.93 5.42 -6.03
N ALA A 50 8.67 6.74 -5.94
CA ALA A 50 9.44 7.77 -6.64
C ALA A 50 10.92 7.87 -6.21
N ARG A 51 11.29 7.24 -5.09
CA ARG A 51 12.67 7.24 -4.54
C ARG A 51 13.33 5.86 -4.62
N ILE A 52 12.68 4.90 -5.27
CA ILE A 52 13.15 3.52 -5.43
C ILE A 52 13.62 3.34 -6.87
N LEU A 53 14.73 2.63 -7.07
CA LEU A 53 15.23 2.31 -8.40
C LEU A 53 14.18 1.50 -9.21
N PRO A 54 13.99 1.75 -10.52
CA PRO A 54 12.94 1.10 -11.33
C PRO A 54 12.91 -0.42 -11.23
N GLN A 55 14.08 -1.06 -11.25
CA GLN A 55 14.24 -2.52 -11.12
C GLN A 55 13.86 -3.07 -9.74
N ILE A 56 13.87 -2.21 -8.71
CA ILE A 56 13.50 -2.56 -7.33
C ILE A 56 12.02 -2.27 -7.04
N VAL A 57 11.34 -1.45 -7.85
CA VAL A 57 9.93 -1.05 -7.61
C VAL A 57 9.02 -2.27 -7.40
N ARG A 58 9.25 -3.38 -8.12
CA ARG A 58 8.50 -4.63 -7.94
C ARG A 58 8.54 -5.20 -6.52
N HIS A 59 9.59 -4.90 -5.76
CA HIS A 59 9.75 -5.31 -4.36
C HIS A 59 9.19 -4.26 -3.38
N SER A 60 8.70 -3.11 -3.87
CA SER A 60 8.11 -2.08 -3.01
C SER A 60 6.84 -2.59 -2.35
N LEU A 61 6.58 -2.13 -1.12
CA LEU A 61 5.39 -2.52 -0.36
C LEU A 61 4.09 -2.30 -1.16
N ASP A 62 3.95 -1.17 -1.85
CA ASP A 62 2.77 -0.88 -2.68
C ASP A 62 2.63 -1.88 -3.84
N SER A 63 3.72 -2.20 -4.54
CA SER A 63 3.70 -3.18 -5.64
C SER A 63 3.35 -4.58 -5.16
N VAL A 64 3.94 -5.03 -4.03
CA VAL A 64 3.68 -6.36 -3.48
C VAL A 64 2.26 -6.48 -2.96
N VAL A 65 1.72 -5.44 -2.31
CA VAL A 65 0.32 -5.41 -1.87
C VAL A 65 -0.63 -5.48 -3.07
N ARG A 66 -0.34 -4.75 -4.16
CA ARG A 66 -1.14 -4.78 -5.40
C ARG A 66 -1.08 -6.09 -6.16
N SER A 67 -0.03 -6.89 -5.96
CA SER A 67 0.10 -8.22 -6.57
C SER A 67 -0.34 -9.35 -5.63
N SER A 68 -0.79 -9.05 -4.42
CA SER A 68 -1.22 -10.05 -3.44
C SER A 68 -2.68 -10.43 -3.62
N ASP A 69 -3.10 -11.56 -3.04
CA ASP A 69 -4.50 -12.02 -3.07
C ASP A 69 -5.50 -10.98 -2.51
N GLY A 70 -5.05 -10.06 -1.65
CA GLY A 70 -5.85 -8.95 -1.14
C GLY A 70 -6.10 -7.83 -2.14
N ALA A 71 -5.43 -7.84 -3.30
CA ALA A 71 -5.53 -6.79 -4.30
C ALA A 71 -6.92 -6.72 -4.93
N GLU A 72 -7.56 -7.87 -5.18
CA GLU A 72 -8.91 -7.93 -5.77
C GLU A 72 -9.95 -7.25 -4.89
N VAL A 73 -9.89 -7.50 -3.57
CA VAL A 73 -10.78 -6.85 -2.59
C VAL A 73 -10.60 -5.34 -2.61
N THR A 74 -9.36 -4.85 -2.55
CA THR A 74 -9.12 -3.40 -2.59
C THR A 74 -9.49 -2.77 -3.93
N LYS A 75 -9.40 -3.53 -5.03
CA LYS A 75 -9.81 -3.08 -6.37
C LYS A 75 -11.32 -2.93 -6.45
N ALA A 76 -12.07 -3.93 -6.01
CA ALA A 76 -13.53 -3.90 -5.98
C ALA A 76 -14.06 -2.71 -5.16
N ILE A 77 -13.53 -2.49 -3.95
CA ILE A 77 -13.95 -1.36 -3.10
C ILE A 77 -13.63 0.00 -3.76
N ARG A 78 -12.49 0.12 -4.47
CA ARG A 78 -12.16 1.35 -5.22
C ARG A 78 -13.12 1.58 -6.39
N GLU A 79 -13.52 0.51 -7.08
CA GLU A 79 -14.52 0.59 -8.15
C GLU A 79 -15.88 1.07 -7.62
N ASP A 80 -16.33 0.54 -6.47
CA ASP A 80 -17.59 0.95 -5.86
C ASP A 80 -17.55 2.40 -5.35
N LEU A 81 -16.42 2.84 -4.79
CA LEU A 81 -16.20 4.26 -4.48
C LEU A 81 -16.33 5.14 -5.73
N ASN A 82 -15.73 4.74 -6.85
CA ASN A 82 -15.81 5.50 -8.10
C ASN A 82 -17.25 5.55 -8.64
N LYS A 83 -18.02 4.45 -8.52
CA LYS A 83 -19.44 4.42 -8.87
C LYS A 83 -20.24 5.40 -8.01
N ALA A 84 -20.02 5.42 -6.70
CA ALA A 84 -20.68 6.34 -5.77
C ALA A 84 -20.39 7.82 -6.11
N TYR A 85 -19.12 8.17 -6.40
CA TYR A 85 -18.77 9.54 -6.83
C TYR A 85 -19.40 9.92 -8.17
N THR A 86 -19.43 8.97 -9.11
CA THR A 86 -20.03 9.19 -10.43
C THR A 86 -21.54 9.41 -10.30
N ALA A 87 -22.23 8.61 -9.50
CA ALA A 87 -23.65 8.78 -9.20
C ALA A 87 -23.92 10.15 -8.56
N MET A 88 -23.12 10.54 -7.57
CA MET A 88 -23.24 11.82 -6.89
C MET A 88 -23.05 13.03 -7.83
N THR A 89 -22.16 12.90 -8.83
CA THR A 89 -21.90 13.94 -9.84
C THR A 89 -23.05 14.07 -10.83
N LYS A 90 -23.72 12.95 -11.15
CA LYS A 90 -24.90 12.90 -12.03
C LYS A 90 -26.15 13.45 -11.36
N LEU A 91 -26.26 13.38 -10.04
CA LEU A 91 -27.37 13.94 -9.28
C LEU A 91 -27.40 15.48 -9.35
N LYS A 92 -28.25 15.99 -10.23
CA LYS A 92 -28.55 17.41 -10.43
C LYS A 92 -30.06 17.59 -10.54
N TYR A 93 -30.57 18.66 -9.97
CA TYR A 93 -31.95 19.09 -10.16
C TYR A 93 -32.01 20.14 -11.28
N SER A 94 -33.18 20.31 -11.87
CA SER A 94 -33.42 21.23 -12.99
C SER A 94 -33.51 22.70 -12.54
N ARG A 95 -33.23 23.66 -13.44
CA ARG A 95 -33.41 25.10 -13.13
C ARG A 95 -34.90 25.36 -12.91
N GLY A 96 -35.26 25.79 -11.70
CA GLY A 96 -36.66 25.96 -11.29
C GLY A 96 -37.27 24.81 -10.47
N ALA A 97 -36.49 23.78 -10.15
CA ALA A 97 -36.93 22.61 -9.38
C ALA A 97 -37.66 22.97 -8.07
N SER A 98 -38.71 22.19 -7.77
CA SER A 98 -39.54 22.36 -6.57
C SER A 98 -38.73 22.15 -5.28
N ARG A 99 -39.30 22.56 -4.14
CA ARG A 99 -38.66 22.35 -2.84
C ARG A 99 -38.55 20.85 -2.52
N GLU A 100 -39.53 20.04 -2.93
CA GLU A 100 -39.49 18.59 -2.75
C GLU A 100 -38.39 17.94 -3.61
N GLU A 101 -38.27 18.32 -4.90
CA GLU A 101 -37.25 17.78 -5.81
C GLU A 101 -35.83 18.06 -5.27
N LYS A 102 -35.59 19.30 -4.82
CA LYS A 102 -34.31 19.69 -4.19
C LYS A 102 -34.03 18.92 -2.91
N ALA A 103 -35.06 18.66 -2.09
CA ALA A 103 -34.93 17.89 -0.87
C ALA A 103 -34.60 16.41 -1.15
N GLY A 104 -35.27 15.80 -2.14
CA GLY A 104 -35.01 14.42 -2.59
C GLY A 104 -33.58 14.22 -3.08
N VAL A 105 -33.11 15.09 -3.99
CA VAL A 105 -31.73 15.03 -4.49
C VAL A 105 -30.70 15.21 -3.37
N ARG A 106 -30.99 16.08 -2.39
CA ARG A 106 -30.10 16.28 -1.23
C ARG A 106 -30.08 15.06 -0.31
N ALA A 107 -31.23 14.42 -0.08
CA ALA A 107 -31.33 13.19 0.69
C ALA A 107 -30.55 12.05 0.03
N GLU A 108 -30.69 11.88 -1.28
CA GLU A 108 -29.96 10.86 -2.05
C GLU A 108 -28.45 11.11 -2.04
N LYS A 109 -28.01 12.38 -2.21
CA LYS A 109 -26.59 12.73 -2.05
C LYS A 109 -26.07 12.40 -0.65
N ASN A 110 -26.84 12.70 0.40
CA ASN A 110 -26.44 12.38 1.77
C ASN A 110 -26.29 10.85 1.97
N SER A 111 -27.18 10.06 1.37
CA SER A 111 -27.08 8.59 1.38
C SER A 111 -25.78 8.11 0.72
N LEU A 112 -25.49 8.58 -0.50
CA LEU A 112 -24.25 8.25 -1.23
C LEU A 112 -22.99 8.73 -0.49
N TYR A 113 -23.05 9.87 0.22
CA TYR A 113 -21.94 10.32 1.07
C TYR A 113 -21.70 9.36 2.23
N SER A 114 -22.76 8.85 2.86
CA SER A 114 -22.66 7.88 3.95
C SER A 114 -22.05 6.57 3.45
N GLU A 115 -22.52 6.07 2.30
CA GLU A 115 -21.99 4.88 1.64
C GLU A 115 -20.51 5.05 1.27
N ALA A 116 -20.14 6.15 0.61
CA ALA A 116 -18.75 6.45 0.28
C ALA A 116 -17.86 6.57 1.54
N LYS A 117 -18.40 7.07 2.66
CA LYS A 117 -17.70 7.13 3.94
C LYS A 117 -17.45 5.73 4.50
N GLN A 118 -18.43 4.83 4.40
CA GLN A 118 -18.30 3.44 4.81
C GLN A 118 -17.28 2.70 3.93
N LEU A 119 -17.41 2.77 2.61
CA LEU A 119 -16.48 2.16 1.66
C LEU A 119 -15.04 2.66 1.87
N ARG A 120 -14.85 3.95 2.17
CA ARG A 120 -13.54 4.50 2.54
C ARG A 120 -12.96 3.87 3.80
N ARG A 121 -13.80 3.52 4.78
CA ARG A 121 -13.36 2.85 6.01
C ARG A 121 -12.95 1.41 5.71
N GLU A 122 -13.80 0.69 4.99
CA GLU A 122 -13.55 -0.69 4.57
C GLU A 122 -12.27 -0.79 3.72
N LEU A 123 -12.06 0.14 2.78
CA LEU A 123 -10.83 0.20 1.98
C LEU A 123 -9.59 0.35 2.87
N ARG A 124 -9.61 1.26 3.84
CA ARG A 124 -8.48 1.48 4.75
C ARG A 124 -8.20 0.24 5.61
N ASP A 125 -9.24 -0.42 6.10
CA ASP A 125 -9.10 -1.61 6.93
C ASP A 125 -8.55 -2.79 6.10
N ALA A 126 -9.05 -2.97 4.87
CA ALA A 126 -8.54 -3.97 3.92
C ALA A 126 -7.08 -3.71 3.52
N GLU A 127 -6.72 -2.48 3.19
CA GLU A 127 -5.34 -2.09 2.87
C GLU A 127 -4.40 -2.34 4.06
N LYS A 128 -4.81 -1.97 5.28
CA LYS A 128 -4.03 -2.21 6.49
C LYS A 128 -3.78 -3.70 6.72
N GLN A 129 -4.79 -4.55 6.52
CA GLN A 129 -4.64 -6.00 6.62
C GLN A 129 -3.70 -6.55 5.54
N ALA A 130 -3.82 -6.08 4.30
CA ALA A 130 -2.95 -6.50 3.20
C ALA A 130 -1.48 -6.12 3.43
N VAL A 131 -1.23 -4.90 3.93
CA VAL A 131 0.12 -4.45 4.33
C VAL A 131 0.67 -5.32 5.45
N SER A 132 -0.10 -5.53 6.52
CA SER A 132 0.33 -6.34 7.67
C SER A 132 0.69 -7.77 7.26
N ARG A 133 -0.13 -8.41 6.41
CA ARG A 133 0.15 -9.75 5.86
C ARG A 133 1.40 -9.76 4.98
N THR A 134 1.56 -8.78 4.10
CA THR A 134 2.73 -8.65 3.23
C THR A 134 4.02 -8.54 4.05
N VAL A 135 4.05 -7.68 5.06
CA VAL A 135 5.20 -7.51 5.95
C VAL A 135 5.43 -8.77 6.80
N ALA A 136 4.36 -9.39 7.30
CA ALA A 136 4.46 -10.62 8.07
C ALA A 136 5.00 -11.81 7.24
N ASN A 137 4.69 -11.87 5.95
CA ASN A 137 5.16 -12.96 5.07
C ASN A 137 6.57 -12.74 4.50
N ALA A 138 7.10 -11.51 4.62
CA ALA A 138 8.46 -11.20 4.19
C ALA A 138 9.50 -11.88 5.08
N GLN A 139 10.58 -12.38 4.46
CA GLN A 139 11.77 -12.85 5.16
C GLN A 139 12.69 -11.67 5.49
N VAL A 140 12.75 -10.67 4.60
CA VAL A 140 13.55 -9.46 4.77
C VAL A 140 12.71 -8.23 4.46
N VAL A 141 12.69 -7.26 5.37
CA VAL A 141 12.12 -5.94 5.12
C VAL A 141 13.25 -4.93 5.01
N LEU A 142 13.22 -4.12 3.96
CA LEU A 142 14.25 -3.14 3.62
C LEU A 142 13.69 -1.73 3.70
N ALA A 143 14.29 -0.89 4.55
CA ALA A 143 13.87 0.50 4.73
C ALA A 143 15.07 1.44 4.84
N THR A 144 14.87 2.74 4.62
CA THR A 144 15.86 3.70 5.14
C THR A 144 15.73 3.78 6.66
N CYS A 145 16.77 4.24 7.37
CA CYS A 145 16.69 4.40 8.83
C CYS A 145 15.49 5.28 9.25
N ALA A 146 15.20 6.34 8.48
CA ALA A 146 14.02 7.18 8.70
C ALA A 146 12.71 6.45 8.36
N GLY A 147 12.69 5.63 7.29
CA GLY A 147 11.54 4.84 6.88
C GLY A 147 11.23 3.68 7.82
N ALA A 148 12.20 3.20 8.59
CA ALA A 148 12.04 2.12 9.56
C ALA A 148 11.09 2.49 10.71
N ALA A 149 10.92 3.79 10.99
CA ALA A 149 9.97 4.30 11.98
C ALA A 149 8.53 4.42 11.46
N GLY A 150 8.27 3.99 10.21
CA GLY A 150 6.97 4.04 9.56
C GLY A 150 5.88 3.24 10.27
N ARG A 151 4.62 3.59 10.03
CA ARG A 151 3.46 2.88 10.60
C ARG A 151 3.30 1.47 10.04
N GLU A 152 3.88 1.22 8.87
CA GLU A 152 3.86 -0.04 8.14
C GLU A 152 4.67 -1.14 8.86
N LEU A 153 5.57 -0.76 9.77
CA LEU A 153 6.43 -1.65 10.56
C LEU A 153 6.01 -1.75 12.03
N ARG A 154 4.89 -1.14 12.43
CA ARG A 154 4.37 -1.16 13.81
C ARG A 154 3.28 -2.20 14.01
#